data_AF-Q940M1-F1
#
_entry.id   AF-Q940M1-F1
#
_cell.length_a   1.000
_cell.length_b   1.000
_cell.length_c   1.000
_cell.angle_alpha   90.00
_cell.angle_beta   90.00
_cell.angle_gamma   90.00
#
_symmetry.space_group_name_H-M   'P 1'
#
loop_
_entity.id
_entity.type
_entity.pdbx_description
1 polymer ?
#
loop_
_entity_poly.entity_id
_entity_poly.type
_entity_poly.pdbx_seq_one_letter_code
_entity_poly.pdbx_strand_id
1 'polypeptide(L)'
;MYVECLSSTTPPIDVFDYLSFFVFNKKDNKYLSIQDVEVKRFSSSKTVWGLPKAMSLETFTDPAKGFIVEGEPCEFGAHVKIASSPVPVDENLPFHKFSWSIRDFSVLKQNDCISKTFAMGGKNWTLTVYPKGDSEADNEFCKYLHLADGEVLSPGEMISVRAQLRALDPRGSKHKTVWLQQWIMAATKARGIPQSLSLADLQEAYLDEDTLNVEIECEVVNSRKMF
;
A
#
# COMPACT_ATOMS: atom_id res chain seq x y z
N MET A 1 -26.46 6.27 -12.75
CA MET A 1 -25.28 5.51 -13.20
C MET A 1 -24.88 4.57 -12.09
N TYR A 2 -24.53 3.33 -12.41
CA TYR A 2 -24.20 2.31 -11.41
C TYR A 2 -22.94 1.54 -11.80
N VAL A 3 -22.21 1.05 -10.81
CA VAL A 3 -21.07 0.15 -10.91
C VAL A 3 -21.43 -1.12 -10.14
N GLU A 4 -21.17 -2.27 -10.75
CA GLU A 4 -21.35 -3.58 -10.14
C GLU A 4 -19.98 -4.24 -9.93
N CYS A 5 -19.72 -4.73 -8.72
CA CYS A 5 -18.55 -5.53 -8.41
C CYS A 5 -18.92 -7.02 -8.49
N LEU A 6 -18.37 -7.70 -9.50
CA LEU A 6 -18.47 -9.15 -9.64
C LEU A 6 -17.24 -9.76 -8.96
N SER A 7 -17.40 -10.23 -7.72
CA SER A 7 -16.32 -10.95 -7.03
C SER A 7 -16.34 -12.44 -7.37
N SER A 8 -15.16 -12.99 -7.65
CA SER A 8 -14.93 -14.43 -7.79
C SER A 8 -14.14 -15.04 -6.62
N THR A 9 -13.88 -14.26 -5.56
CA THR A 9 -13.07 -14.74 -4.43
C THR A 9 -13.90 -15.56 -3.44
N THR A 10 -13.34 -16.69 -2.99
CA THR A 10 -13.89 -17.53 -1.92
C THR A 10 -12.89 -17.62 -0.76
N PRO A 11 -13.28 -17.20 0.46
CA PRO A 11 -14.57 -16.59 0.81
C PRO A 11 -14.72 -15.17 0.19
N PRO A 12 -15.96 -14.68 0.04
CA PRO A 12 -16.21 -13.32 -0.41
C PRO A 12 -15.53 -12.32 0.53
N ILE A 13 -14.75 -11.39 -0.04
CA ILE A 13 -14.08 -10.31 0.70
C ILE A 13 -14.83 -9.02 0.44
N ASP A 14 -15.01 -8.22 1.49
CA ASP A 14 -15.58 -6.88 1.35
C ASP A 14 -14.55 -5.92 0.73
N VAL A 15 -14.98 -5.17 -0.27
CA VAL A 15 -14.15 -4.14 -0.93
C VAL A 15 -14.77 -2.78 -0.67
N PHE A 16 -13.92 -1.79 -0.41
CA PHE A 16 -14.33 -0.43 -0.11
C PHE A 16 -13.78 0.48 -1.19
N ASP A 17 -14.65 1.23 -1.87
CA ASP A 17 -14.24 2.05 -3.01
C ASP A 17 -14.88 3.44 -3.00
N TYR A 18 -14.12 4.44 -3.45
CA TYR A 18 -14.66 5.69 -3.97
C TYR A 18 -15.11 5.49 -5.41
N LEU A 19 -16.31 5.97 -5.72
CA LEU A 19 -16.86 5.94 -7.06
C LEU A 19 -16.86 7.35 -7.65
N SER A 20 -16.27 7.49 -8.83
CA SER A 20 -16.36 8.69 -9.65
C SER A 20 -17.06 8.34 -10.95
N PHE A 21 -18.09 9.11 -11.32
CA PHE A 21 -18.80 8.95 -12.57
C PHE A 21 -18.49 10.12 -13.50
N PHE A 22 -18.52 9.87 -14.80
CA PHE A 22 -18.20 10.86 -15.82
C PHE A 22 -19.25 10.86 -16.90
N VAL A 23 -19.66 12.05 -17.33
CA VAL A 23 -20.50 12.27 -18.52
C VAL A 23 -19.73 13.20 -19.44
N PHE A 24 -19.49 12.78 -20.68
CA PHE A 24 -18.76 13.62 -21.62
C PHE A 24 -19.66 14.75 -22.14
N ASN A 25 -19.17 15.98 -22.05
CA ASN A 25 -19.76 17.15 -22.67
C ASN A 25 -19.02 17.44 -23.97
N LYS A 26 -19.71 17.26 -25.10
CA LYS A 26 -19.13 17.38 -26.44
C LYS A 26 -18.94 18.83 -26.87
N LYS A 27 -19.80 19.73 -26.39
CA LYS A 27 -19.69 21.17 -26.66
C LYS A 27 -18.45 21.77 -26.01
N ASP A 28 -18.17 21.35 -24.78
CA ASP A 28 -17.01 21.83 -24.02
C ASP A 28 -15.76 20.96 -24.21
N ASN A 29 -15.90 19.81 -24.89
CA ASN A 29 -14.88 18.77 -25.07
C ASN A 29 -14.23 18.33 -23.74
N LYS A 30 -15.06 18.10 -22.71
CA LYS A 30 -14.64 17.82 -21.33
C LYS A 30 -15.60 16.86 -20.63
N TYR A 31 -15.09 16.12 -19.65
CA TYR A 31 -15.93 15.31 -18.78
C TYR A 31 -16.49 16.13 -17.61
N LEU A 32 -17.81 16.09 -17.43
CA LEU A 32 -18.43 16.41 -16.15
C LEU A 32 -18.14 15.25 -15.19
N SER A 33 -17.40 15.53 -14.13
CA SER A 33 -17.06 14.55 -13.09
C SER A 33 -18.04 14.66 -11.93
N ILE A 34 -18.63 13.54 -11.52
CA ILE A 34 -19.59 13.43 -10.42
C ILE A 34 -19.00 12.44 -9.43
N GLN A 35 -18.39 12.97 -8.37
CA GLN A 35 -17.75 12.17 -7.34
C GLN A 35 -18.73 11.87 -6.21
N ASP A 36 -18.81 10.59 -5.83
CA ASP A 36 -19.41 10.21 -4.56
C ASP A 36 -18.36 10.36 -3.46
N VAL A 37 -18.65 11.19 -2.46
CA VAL A 37 -17.72 11.45 -1.35
C VAL A 37 -17.67 10.30 -0.35
N GLU A 38 -18.68 9.43 -0.36
CA GLU A 38 -18.77 8.30 0.54
C GLU A 38 -18.07 7.07 -0.02
N VAL A 39 -17.34 6.38 0.86
CA VAL A 39 -16.77 5.06 0.57
C VAL A 39 -17.90 4.03 0.47
N LYS A 40 -17.94 3.27 -0.63
CA LYS A 40 -18.94 2.24 -0.88
C LYS A 40 -18.39 0.86 -0.55
N ARG A 41 -19.11 0.13 0.30
CA ARG A 41 -18.80 -1.25 0.70
C ARG A 41 -19.46 -2.22 -0.25
N PHE A 42 -18.68 -2.81 -1.14
CA PHE A 42 -19.08 -3.97 -1.92
C PHE A 42 -18.97 -5.23 -1.05
N SER A 43 -20.07 -5.98 -0.92
CA SER A 43 -20.12 -7.25 -0.20
C SER A 43 -20.92 -8.28 -1.01
N SER A 44 -20.89 -9.55 -0.61
CA SER A 44 -21.76 -10.58 -1.20
C SER A 44 -23.25 -10.21 -1.19
N SER A 45 -23.68 -9.39 -0.21
CA SER A 45 -25.06 -8.90 -0.08
C SER A 45 -25.34 -7.60 -0.84
N LYS A 46 -24.29 -6.88 -1.27
CA LYS A 46 -24.40 -5.55 -1.88
C LYS A 46 -23.29 -5.37 -2.93
N THR A 47 -23.57 -5.82 -4.15
CA THR A 47 -22.62 -5.80 -5.29
C THR A 47 -22.76 -4.55 -6.17
N VAL A 48 -23.87 -3.82 -6.07
CA VAL A 48 -24.16 -2.66 -6.93
C VAL A 48 -24.25 -1.37 -6.13
N TRP A 49 -23.48 -0.37 -6.57
CA TRP A 49 -23.47 0.99 -6.04
C TRP A 49 -23.56 2.00 -7.17
N GLY A 50 -24.10 3.19 -6.89
CA GLY A 50 -24.17 4.23 -7.89
C GLY A 50 -24.97 5.43 -7.47
N LEU A 51 -25.11 6.36 -8.41
CA LEU A 51 -25.85 7.59 -8.25
C LEU A 51 -27.20 7.46 -8.97
N PRO A 52 -28.32 7.33 -8.25
CA PRO A 52 -29.64 7.30 -8.85
C PRO A 52 -29.96 8.61 -9.59
N LYS A 53 -29.43 9.74 -9.11
CA LYS A 53 -29.62 11.07 -9.72
C LYS A 53 -28.28 11.77 -9.95
N ALA A 54 -27.56 11.34 -10.99
CA ALA A 54 -26.27 11.90 -11.36
C ALA A 54 -26.40 13.35 -11.89
N MET A 55 -27.44 13.61 -12.70
CA MET A 55 -27.80 14.93 -13.19
C MET A 55 -29.32 14.99 -13.48
N SER A 56 -29.88 16.19 -13.68
CA SER A 56 -31.28 16.32 -14.05
C SER A 56 -31.50 15.88 -15.50
N LEU A 57 -32.66 15.28 -15.78
CA LEU A 57 -33.03 14.91 -17.15
C LEU A 57 -33.08 16.15 -18.04
N GLU A 58 -33.64 17.26 -17.54
CA GLU A 58 -33.71 18.54 -18.25
C GLU A 58 -32.33 19.05 -18.68
N THR A 59 -31.33 19.04 -17.78
CA THR A 59 -29.95 19.44 -18.12
C THR A 59 -29.28 18.45 -19.07
N PHE A 60 -29.58 17.15 -18.96
CA PHE A 60 -29.00 16.15 -19.85
C PHE A 60 -29.57 16.24 -21.27
N THR A 61 -30.87 16.50 -21.41
CA THR A 61 -31.57 16.56 -22.71
C THR A 61 -31.54 17.92 -23.37
N ASP A 62 -31.17 18.99 -22.66
CA ASP A 62 -31.02 20.34 -23.21
C ASP A 62 -29.84 20.38 -24.22
N PRO A 63 -30.09 20.57 -25.54
CA PRO A 63 -29.04 20.63 -26.55
C PRO A 63 -28.01 21.74 -26.27
N ALA A 64 -28.39 22.80 -25.56
CA ALA A 64 -27.49 23.88 -25.19
C ALA A 64 -26.39 23.44 -24.20
N LYS A 65 -26.62 22.34 -23.46
CA LYS A 65 -25.68 21.79 -22.48
C LYS A 65 -24.63 20.86 -23.10
N GLY A 66 -24.87 20.33 -24.30
CA GLY A 66 -23.85 19.60 -25.07
C GLY A 66 -23.57 18.15 -24.66
N PHE A 67 -24.40 17.56 -23.79
CA PHE A 67 -24.27 16.14 -23.41
C PHE A 67 -24.88 15.20 -24.46
N ILE A 68 -25.93 15.64 -25.16
CA ILE A 68 -26.54 14.95 -26.30
C ILE A 68 -26.28 15.80 -27.55
N VAL A 69 -25.70 15.17 -28.57
CA VAL A 69 -25.53 15.73 -29.90
C VAL A 69 -26.15 14.75 -30.89
N GLU A 70 -26.98 15.26 -31.79
CA GLU A 70 -27.68 14.45 -32.78
C GLU A 70 -26.70 13.67 -33.66
N GLY A 71 -26.97 12.38 -33.88
CA GLY A 71 -26.12 11.49 -34.68
C GLY A 71 -24.91 10.91 -33.93
N GLU A 72 -24.67 11.31 -32.68
CA GLU A 72 -23.46 10.94 -31.95
C GLU A 72 -23.79 10.21 -30.63
N PRO A 73 -23.11 9.10 -30.28
CA PRO A 73 -23.42 8.31 -29.08
C PRO A 73 -23.08 9.07 -27.80
N CYS A 74 -23.92 8.98 -26.77
CA CYS A 74 -23.58 9.55 -25.45
C CYS A 74 -22.45 8.75 -24.79
N GLU A 75 -21.45 9.46 -24.25
CA GLU A 75 -20.28 8.84 -23.63
C GLU A 75 -20.32 8.98 -22.11
N PHE A 76 -20.11 7.87 -21.42
CA PHE A 76 -20.15 7.76 -19.98
C PHE A 76 -18.93 6.99 -19.48
N GLY A 77 -18.44 7.35 -18.30
CA GLY A 77 -17.35 6.66 -17.64
C GLY A 77 -17.63 6.43 -16.16
N ALA A 78 -16.94 5.46 -15.58
CA ALA A 78 -16.84 5.29 -14.14
C ALA A 78 -15.37 4.98 -13.80
N HIS A 79 -14.88 5.61 -12.73
CA HIS A 79 -13.57 5.33 -12.15
C HIS A 79 -13.79 4.87 -10.71
N VAL A 80 -13.23 3.71 -10.40
CA VAL A 80 -13.28 3.10 -9.08
C VAL A 80 -11.93 3.27 -8.44
N LYS A 81 -11.89 3.96 -7.29
CA LYS A 81 -10.67 4.12 -6.50
C LYS A 81 -10.86 3.40 -5.18
N ILE A 82 -10.16 2.29 -5.00
CA ILE A 82 -10.16 1.54 -3.75
C ILE A 82 -9.80 2.45 -2.57
N ALA A 83 -10.66 2.45 -1.58
CA ALA A 83 -10.54 3.09 -0.29
C ALA A 83 -10.03 2.08 0.75
N SER A 84 -9.42 2.58 1.82
CA SER A 84 -9.27 1.77 3.03
C SER A 84 -10.67 1.46 3.58
N SER A 85 -10.83 0.29 4.20
CA SER A 85 -12.04 0.03 4.97
C SER A 85 -12.22 1.18 5.98
N PRO A 86 -13.40 1.81 6.06
CA PRO A 86 -13.67 2.87 7.03
C PRO A 86 -13.88 2.32 8.44
N VAL A 87 -13.34 1.13 8.76
CA VAL A 87 -13.10 0.81 10.19
C VAL A 87 -12.32 2.01 10.71
N PRO A 88 -12.76 2.68 11.79
CA PRO A 88 -11.85 3.54 12.51
C PRO A 88 -10.60 2.70 12.67
N VAL A 89 -9.45 3.21 12.19
CA VAL A 89 -8.15 2.58 12.47
C VAL A 89 -8.25 2.23 13.94
N ASP A 90 -8.40 0.95 14.25
CA ASP A 90 -8.27 0.55 15.62
C ASP A 90 -6.82 0.94 15.86
N GLU A 91 -6.61 2.02 16.63
CA GLU A 91 -5.28 2.47 16.98
C GLU A 91 -4.51 1.31 17.65
N ASN A 92 -5.22 0.22 18.02
CA ASN A 92 -4.71 -1.04 18.52
C ASN A 92 -4.80 -2.23 17.56
N LEU A 93 -4.92 -2.08 16.23
CA LEU A 93 -4.55 -3.20 15.34
C LEU A 93 -3.14 -3.63 15.78
N PRO A 94 -2.95 -4.87 16.28
CA PRO A 94 -1.69 -5.25 16.87
C PRO A 94 -0.68 -5.23 15.74
N PHE A 95 0.14 -4.18 15.67
CA PHE A 95 1.29 -4.15 14.80
C PHE A 95 2.03 -5.46 15.01
N HIS A 96 2.10 -6.28 13.95
CA HIS A 96 2.85 -7.51 14.05
C HIS A 96 4.29 -7.10 14.22
N LYS A 97 4.80 -7.34 15.42
CA LYS A 97 6.16 -7.00 15.81
C LYS A 97 7.05 -8.17 15.49
N PHE A 98 8.06 -7.92 14.67
CA PHE A 98 9.14 -8.86 14.41
C PHE A 98 10.46 -8.24 14.85
N SER A 99 11.13 -8.91 15.78
CA SER A 99 12.45 -8.52 16.28
C SER A 99 13.49 -9.52 15.79
N TRP A 100 14.64 -9.01 15.37
CA TRP A 100 15.72 -9.80 14.81
C TRP A 100 17.08 -9.28 15.29
N SER A 101 17.89 -10.21 15.79
CA SER A 101 19.26 -9.96 16.23
C SER A 101 20.24 -10.46 15.18
N ILE A 102 21.09 -9.56 14.68
CA ILE A 102 22.20 -9.85 13.80
C ILE A 102 23.45 -9.95 14.69
N ARG A 103 23.87 -11.18 14.97
CA ARG A 103 25.05 -11.47 15.81
C ARG A 103 26.33 -11.47 14.98
N ASP A 104 27.46 -11.45 15.67
CA ASP A 104 28.80 -11.51 15.07
C ASP A 104 28.99 -10.42 14.00
N PHE A 105 28.46 -9.22 14.30
CA PHE A 105 28.36 -8.13 13.34
C PHE A 105 29.74 -7.74 12.78
N SER A 106 30.77 -7.76 13.62
CA SER A 106 32.14 -7.40 13.24
C SER A 106 32.77 -8.34 12.23
N VAL A 107 32.30 -9.59 12.12
CA VAL A 107 32.81 -10.59 11.17
C VAL A 107 31.90 -10.80 9.96
N LEU A 108 30.83 -10.01 9.82
CA LEU A 108 29.97 -10.03 8.63
C LEU A 108 30.77 -9.68 7.38
N LYS A 109 30.92 -10.68 6.50
CA LYS A 109 31.59 -10.54 5.20
C LYS A 109 30.66 -10.05 4.10
N GLN A 110 29.38 -10.39 4.21
CA GLN A 110 28.35 -9.99 3.25
C GLN A 110 27.96 -8.53 3.48
N ASN A 111 27.55 -7.85 2.40
CA ASN A 111 27.06 -6.48 2.48
C ASN A 111 25.63 -6.41 3.02
N ASP A 112 24.90 -7.51 2.89
CA ASP A 112 23.52 -7.68 3.32
C ASP A 112 23.37 -8.83 4.32
N CYS A 113 22.32 -8.74 5.12
CA CYS A 113 21.85 -9.80 5.99
C CYS A 113 20.36 -9.98 5.73
N ILE A 114 19.91 -11.22 5.58
CA ILE A 114 18.49 -11.55 5.36
C ILE A 114 17.95 -12.27 6.59
N SER A 115 16.80 -11.84 7.09
CA SER A 115 16.14 -12.47 8.23
C SER A 115 15.51 -13.81 7.87
N LYS A 116 15.12 -14.59 8.89
CA LYS A 116 14.13 -15.66 8.70
C LYS A 116 12.82 -15.08 8.16
N THR A 117 12.05 -15.93 7.48
CA THR A 117 10.68 -15.61 7.08
C THR A 117 9.77 -15.43 8.30
N PHE A 118 8.91 -14.42 8.24
CA PHE A 118 7.88 -14.17 9.24
C PHE A 118 6.54 -13.85 8.57
N ALA A 119 5.44 -14.29 9.19
CA ALA A 119 4.09 -14.06 8.67
C ALA A 119 3.51 -12.75 9.20
N MET A 120 2.91 -11.96 8.31
CA MET A 120 2.23 -10.72 8.66
C MET A 120 1.18 -10.38 7.59
N GLY A 121 -0.05 -10.04 8.04
CA GLY A 121 -1.13 -9.66 7.13
C GLY A 121 -1.50 -10.75 6.12
N GLY A 122 -1.40 -12.02 6.52
CA GLY A 122 -1.68 -13.17 5.64
C GLY A 122 -0.63 -13.42 4.55
N LYS A 123 0.53 -12.76 4.61
CA LYS A 123 1.64 -12.96 3.68
C LYS A 123 2.93 -13.26 4.45
N ASN A 124 3.86 -13.95 3.81
CA ASN A 124 5.19 -14.18 4.34
C ASN A 124 6.17 -13.09 3.89
N TRP A 125 7.02 -12.64 4.81
CA TRP A 125 7.95 -11.54 4.59
C TRP A 125 9.35 -11.90 5.07
N THR A 126 10.36 -11.25 4.49
CA THR A 126 11.73 -11.22 4.99
C THR A 126 12.19 -9.77 5.13
N LEU A 127 13.09 -9.53 6.08
CA LEU A 127 13.76 -8.25 6.27
C LEU A 127 15.21 -8.38 5.81
N THR A 128 15.63 -7.49 4.92
CA THR A 128 17.03 -7.38 4.50
C THR A 128 17.61 -6.11 5.09
N VAL A 129 18.79 -6.24 5.70
CA VAL A 129 19.54 -5.14 6.30
C VAL A 129 20.86 -5.01 5.56
N TYR A 130 21.22 -3.79 5.18
CA TYR A 130 22.50 -3.44 4.58
C TYR A 130 23.27 -2.54 5.56
N PRO A 131 24.15 -3.11 6.41
CA PRO A 131 24.80 -2.33 7.44
C PRO A 131 25.73 -1.23 6.92
N LYS A 132 26.32 -1.46 5.75
CA LYS A 132 27.25 -0.53 5.06
C LYS A 132 26.57 0.25 3.94
N GLY A 133 25.25 0.22 3.88
CA GLY A 133 24.49 0.72 2.74
C GLY A 133 24.49 -0.19 1.53
N ASP A 134 23.70 0.21 0.55
CA ASP A 134 23.51 -0.49 -0.72
C ASP A 134 24.03 0.37 -1.88
N SER A 135 23.67 0.02 -3.11
CA SER A 135 24.08 0.78 -4.30
C SER A 135 23.40 2.16 -4.42
N GLU A 136 22.30 2.41 -3.71
CA GLU A 136 21.52 3.65 -3.77
C GLU A 136 21.91 4.63 -2.65
N ALA A 137 22.34 4.12 -1.51
CA ALA A 137 22.72 4.90 -0.34
C ALA A 137 24.14 4.56 0.12
N ASP A 138 25.10 5.37 -0.33
CA ASP A 138 26.52 5.18 -0.06
C ASP A 138 26.82 5.31 1.45
N ASN A 139 27.25 4.20 2.07
CA ASN A 139 27.62 4.10 3.48
C ASN A 139 26.52 4.44 4.51
N GLU A 140 25.25 4.47 4.10
CA GLU A 140 24.12 4.69 5.00
C GLU A 140 23.39 3.38 5.32
N PHE A 141 23.05 3.16 6.59
CA PHE A 141 22.31 1.98 7.03
C PHE A 141 20.95 1.84 6.32
N CYS A 142 20.75 0.75 5.57
CA CYS A 142 19.51 0.53 4.83
C CYS A 142 18.75 -0.70 5.31
N LYS A 143 17.42 -0.63 5.22
CA LYS A 143 16.50 -1.70 5.60
C LYS A 143 15.41 -1.85 4.54
N TYR A 144 15.20 -3.07 4.08
CA TYR A 144 14.22 -3.42 3.06
C TYR A 144 13.28 -4.49 3.59
N LEU A 145 11.99 -4.28 3.38
CA LEU A 145 10.97 -5.30 3.59
C LEU A 145 10.66 -5.97 2.25
N HIS A 146 10.73 -7.30 2.24
CA HIS A 146 10.51 -8.13 1.06
C HIS A 146 9.35 -9.07 1.29
N LEU A 147 8.53 -9.29 0.25
CA LEU A 147 7.74 -10.52 0.19
C LEU A 147 8.69 -11.71 0.17
N ALA A 148 8.44 -12.71 1.01
CA ALA A 148 9.29 -13.89 1.11
C ALA A 148 9.31 -14.67 -0.21
N ASP A 149 10.39 -15.42 -0.42
CA ASP A 149 10.52 -16.29 -1.58
C ASP A 149 9.37 -17.31 -1.62
N GLY A 150 8.66 -17.34 -2.75
CA GLY A 150 7.46 -18.16 -2.93
C GLY A 150 6.13 -17.39 -2.79
N GLU A 151 6.13 -16.20 -2.18
CA GLU A 151 4.96 -15.33 -2.23
C GLU A 151 4.79 -14.75 -3.64
N VAL A 152 3.60 -14.99 -4.20
CA VAL A 152 3.21 -14.50 -5.52
C VAL A 152 1.97 -13.66 -5.34
N LEU A 153 2.05 -12.40 -5.77
CA LEU A 153 0.86 -11.56 -5.93
C LEU A 153 0.16 -11.96 -7.23
N SER A 154 -1.16 -12.06 -7.17
CA SER A 154 -1.99 -12.26 -8.35
C SER A 154 -1.74 -11.14 -9.37
N PRO A 155 -1.98 -11.35 -10.67
CA PRO A 155 -2.01 -10.25 -11.63
C PRO A 155 -2.93 -9.11 -11.14
N GLY A 156 -2.43 -7.87 -11.19
CA GLY A 156 -3.13 -6.70 -10.66
C GLY A 156 -3.11 -6.54 -9.14
N GLU A 157 -2.55 -7.50 -8.38
CA GLU A 157 -2.51 -7.42 -6.92
C GLU A 157 -1.41 -6.50 -6.41
N MET A 158 -1.81 -5.58 -5.52
CA MET A 158 -0.91 -4.63 -4.87
C MET A 158 -1.20 -4.59 -3.37
N ILE A 159 -0.16 -4.68 -2.55
CA ILE A 159 -0.27 -4.63 -1.11
C ILE A 159 0.14 -3.26 -0.62
N SER A 160 -0.69 -2.62 0.21
CA SER A 160 -0.29 -1.42 0.95
C SER A 160 0.32 -1.85 2.28
N VAL A 161 1.55 -1.42 2.52
CA VAL A 161 2.28 -1.71 3.74
C VAL A 161 2.59 -0.41 4.46
N ARG A 162 2.22 -0.34 5.74
CA ARG A 162 2.70 0.68 6.67
C ARG A 162 3.59 0.01 7.71
N ALA A 163 4.86 0.36 7.72
CA ALA A 163 5.83 -0.22 8.64
C ALA A 163 6.65 0.85 9.33
N GLN A 164 7.06 0.55 10.56
CA GLN A 164 8.08 1.26 11.27
C GLN A 164 9.27 0.33 11.47
N LEU A 165 10.44 0.72 10.95
CA LEU A 165 11.65 -0.07 11.02
C LEU A 165 12.65 0.61 11.96
N ARG A 166 13.04 -0.08 13.03
CA ARG A 166 13.91 0.45 14.09
C ARG A 166 15.24 -0.30 14.14
N ALA A 167 16.35 0.43 14.19
CA ALA A 167 17.57 -0.08 14.81
C ALA A 167 17.50 0.26 16.29
N LEU A 168 17.61 -0.76 17.16
CA LEU A 168 17.40 -0.61 18.58
C LEU A 168 18.70 -0.19 19.27
N ASP A 169 18.73 1.03 19.80
CA ASP A 169 19.72 1.44 20.81
C ASP A 169 19.66 0.48 22.02
N PRO A 170 20.75 -0.23 22.35
CA PRO A 170 20.82 -1.16 23.48
C PRO A 170 20.48 -0.51 24.83
N ARG A 171 20.68 0.80 24.95
CA ARG A 171 20.34 1.58 26.17
C ARG A 171 18.85 1.94 26.24
N GLY A 172 18.05 1.57 25.24
CA GLY A 172 16.60 1.74 25.20
C GLY A 172 16.11 3.16 24.93
N SER A 173 17.00 4.13 24.70
CA SER A 173 16.66 5.56 24.76
C SER A 173 16.57 6.25 23.40
N LYS A 174 17.36 5.79 22.42
CA LYS A 174 17.57 6.50 21.15
C LYS A 174 17.43 5.56 19.94
N HIS A 175 16.40 4.73 19.88
CA HIS A 175 16.18 3.88 18.71
C HIS A 175 16.12 4.70 17.40
N LYS A 176 16.88 4.29 16.38
CA LYS A 176 16.85 4.91 15.05
C LYS A 176 15.69 4.33 14.26
N THR A 177 14.67 5.15 14.05
CA THR A 177 13.39 4.75 13.47
C THR A 177 13.17 5.35 12.09
N VAL A 178 12.67 4.56 11.14
CA VAL A 178 12.19 5.04 9.84
C VAL A 178 10.78 4.53 9.59
N TRP A 179 9.96 5.35 8.94
CA TRP A 179 8.59 5.02 8.56
C TRP A 179 8.51 4.72 7.08
N LEU A 180 7.91 3.58 6.75
CA LEU A 180 7.57 3.13 5.41
C LEU A 180 6.05 3.19 5.23
N GLN A 181 5.60 3.86 4.19
CA GLN A 181 4.23 3.72 3.69
C GLN A 181 4.30 3.54 2.17
N GLN A 182 4.29 2.30 1.72
CA GLN A 182 4.54 1.98 0.31
C GLN A 182 3.62 0.90 -0.23
N TRP A 183 3.49 0.90 -1.57
CA TRP A 183 2.81 -0.16 -2.31
C TRP A 183 3.83 -1.18 -2.81
N ILE A 184 3.57 -2.45 -2.52
CA ILE A 184 4.34 -3.62 -2.98
C ILE A 184 3.53 -4.30 -4.07
N MET A 185 4.18 -4.62 -5.18
CA MET A 185 3.55 -5.12 -6.41
C MET A 185 4.28 -6.36 -6.90
N ALA A 186 3.64 -7.16 -7.74
CA ALA A 186 4.28 -8.35 -8.32
C ALA A 186 5.63 -8.04 -9.01
N ALA A 187 5.69 -6.91 -9.73
CA ALA A 187 6.88 -6.43 -10.43
C ALA A 187 7.96 -5.86 -9.50
N THR A 188 7.64 -5.55 -8.24
CA THR A 188 8.63 -5.08 -7.27
C THR A 188 8.33 -5.64 -5.89
N LYS A 189 9.01 -6.74 -5.58
CA LYS A 189 8.84 -7.52 -4.35
C LYS A 189 9.51 -6.91 -3.11
N ALA A 190 10.26 -5.82 -3.30
CA ALA A 190 11.05 -5.17 -2.27
C ALA A 190 10.73 -3.67 -2.19
N ARG A 191 10.63 -3.16 -0.97
CA ARG A 191 10.50 -1.75 -0.65
C ARG A 191 11.33 -1.46 0.59
N GLY A 192 12.25 -0.52 0.48
CA GLY A 192 13.10 -0.11 1.59
C GLY A 192 13.22 1.39 1.65
N ILE A 193 13.78 1.85 2.76
CA ILE A 193 14.08 3.27 2.95
C ILE A 193 15.49 3.36 3.55
N PRO A 194 16.42 4.07 2.88
CA PRO A 194 17.71 4.37 3.47
C PRO A 194 17.51 5.25 4.72
N GLN A 195 18.27 4.96 5.77
CA GLN A 195 18.24 5.75 7.00
C GLN A 195 19.59 6.44 7.15
N SER A 196 19.57 7.76 7.38
CA SER A 196 20.79 8.51 7.65
C SER A 196 21.36 8.14 9.02
N LEU A 197 22.14 7.05 9.01
CA LEU A 197 22.89 6.47 10.11
C LEU A 197 24.13 5.85 9.48
N SER A 198 25.30 6.43 9.76
CA SER A 198 26.56 5.93 9.23
C SER A 198 26.92 4.58 9.88
N LEU A 199 27.75 3.80 9.20
CA LEU A 199 28.30 2.56 9.78
C LEU A 199 29.03 2.82 11.10
N ALA A 200 29.78 3.92 11.21
CA ALA A 200 30.51 4.28 12.43
C ALA A 200 29.54 4.57 13.59
N ASP A 201 28.50 5.37 13.35
CA ASP A 201 27.47 5.66 14.37
C ASP A 201 26.70 4.40 14.77
N LEU A 202 26.42 3.51 13.81
CA LEU A 202 25.79 2.22 14.06
C LEU A 202 26.68 1.36 14.97
N GLN A 203 27.96 1.24 14.66
CA GLN A 203 28.92 0.45 15.45
C GLN A 203 29.13 1.01 16.86
N GLU A 204 29.23 2.34 16.99
CA GLU A 204 29.47 2.98 18.29
C GLU A 204 28.24 2.96 19.20
N ALA A 205 27.03 3.14 18.64
CA ALA A 205 25.85 3.40 19.45
C ALA A 205 24.79 2.28 19.46
N TYR A 206 24.82 1.33 18.52
CA TYR A 206 23.74 0.34 18.34
C TYR A 206 24.17 -1.12 18.48
N LEU A 207 25.47 -1.41 18.57
CA LEU A 207 25.94 -2.76 18.85
C LEU A 207 25.97 -3.03 20.36
N ASP A 208 25.44 -4.18 20.76
CA ASP A 208 25.54 -4.74 22.11
C ASP A 208 26.19 -6.12 22.02
N GLU A 209 27.33 -6.33 22.67
CA GLU A 209 28.09 -7.58 22.55
C GLU A 209 28.24 -8.07 21.09
N ASP A 210 28.64 -7.15 20.18
CA ASP A 210 28.75 -7.38 18.73
C ASP A 210 27.45 -7.82 18.03
N THR A 211 26.30 -7.50 18.62
CA THR A 211 24.96 -7.81 18.10
C THR A 211 24.19 -6.53 17.76
N LEU A 212 23.71 -6.44 16.53
CA LEU A 212 22.76 -5.41 16.11
C LEU A 212 21.32 -5.92 16.24
N ASN A 213 20.48 -5.19 16.97
CA ASN A 213 19.07 -5.53 17.11
C ASN A 213 18.21 -4.63 16.20
N VAL A 214 17.41 -5.26 15.35
CA VAL A 214 16.49 -4.60 14.41
C VAL A 214 15.07 -5.05 14.70
N GLU A 215 14.13 -4.12 14.55
CA GLU A 215 12.73 -4.38 14.79
C GLU A 215 11.89 -3.79 13.66
N ILE A 216 10.83 -4.50 13.29
CA ILE A 216 9.77 -3.99 12.43
C ILE A 216 8.44 -4.15 13.15
N GLU A 217 7.70 -3.05 13.23
CA GLU A 217 6.29 -3.02 13.58
C GLU A 217 5.54 -2.67 12.31
N CYS A 218 4.64 -3.54 11.86
CA CYS A 218 4.02 -3.33 10.56
C CYS A 218 2.56 -3.78 10.51
N GLU A 219 1.83 -3.09 9.65
CA GLU A 219 0.44 -3.29 9.30
C GLU A 219 0.34 -3.49 7.79
N VAL A 220 -0.32 -4.57 7.37
CA VAL A 220 -0.77 -4.72 5.99
C VAL A 220 -2.14 -4.08 5.91
N VAL A 221 -2.20 -2.90 5.31
CA VAL A 221 -3.41 -2.07 5.33
C VAL A 221 -4.42 -2.55 4.28
N ASN A 222 -3.97 -3.15 3.17
CA ASN A 222 -4.85 -3.59 2.09
C ASN A 222 -4.17 -4.50 1.05
N SER A 223 -4.93 -5.34 0.33
CA SER A 223 -4.55 -6.02 -0.92
C SER A 223 -5.55 -5.70 -2.03
N ARG A 224 -5.07 -5.19 -3.16
CA ARG A 224 -5.88 -4.82 -4.35
C ARG A 224 -5.88 -5.95 -5.38
N LYS A 225 -6.78 -5.92 -6.36
CA LYS A 225 -6.63 -6.56 -7.69
C LYS A 225 -7.14 -5.56 -8.73
N MET A 226 -6.28 -5.09 -9.63
CA MET A 226 -6.73 -4.33 -10.80
C MET A 226 -7.19 -5.30 -11.88
N PHE A 227 -8.43 -5.13 -12.34
CA PHE A 227 -8.98 -5.78 -13.53
C PHE A 227 -8.74 -4.90 -14.75
#